data_AF-A0A7M2C8V7-F1
#
_entry.id   AF-A0A7M2C8V7-F1
#
_cell.length_a   1.000
_cell.length_b   1.000
_cell.length_c   1.000
_cell.angle_alpha   90.00
_cell.angle_beta   90.00
_cell.angle_gamma   90.00
#
_symmetry.space_group_name_H-M   'P 1'
#
loop_
_entity.id
_entity.type
_entity.pdbx_description
1 polymer ?
#
loop_
_entity_poly.entity_id
_entity_poly.type
_entity_poly.pdbx_seq_one_letter_code
_entity_poly.pdbx_strand_id
1 'polypeptide(L)'
;MRSSSARPTRPVRRTALAASVVTVAALVCALPATAAVKPNKPAAAAAKDTSKNAAKPKPGKKAPKTSKAMKATRGDDVLLGNGKANHITGWDGNDLIKGRGGADLLQGNNGDDTLDGGAGRDTLEGQPGADKLIGGAGHDNLAGGQENDTLYGGTGNDELSGGTEDDLLYGEVGNDKLFGHLGNDQLWGGPGDDIADAFGGNDVIYGEDGRDTLTGSDGDDVIYGGPGDDNLPPFKNHVGANGKPGPGGLLGGPGNDRVYGEDGNDHVSGGDGDDYIDGGVGNDELDGDPGNDTLVDGPGDDDITGDEGNDIVYVGTGADKVFPEEGDDIVYLTNDGSPDVIRCDDMDDAAGKATAGLNDRVIYVGSKDPLDVIWPSCESIEVIEASPDGWPYEPILAPVAVPAAAVAAAAAVGAVAAAAAPARSMQPAAAPSGVAYMSRVW
;
A
#
# COMPACT_ATOMS: atom_id res chain seq x y z
N MET A 1 22.29 77.67 -20.80
CA MET A 1 22.23 78.28 -19.46
C MET A 1 21.32 77.43 -18.59
N ARG A 2 21.83 76.95 -17.44
CA ARG A 2 21.13 76.33 -16.29
C ARG A 2 20.41 74.98 -16.54
N SER A 3 20.42 74.00 -15.66
CA SER A 3 21.15 73.79 -14.39
C SER A 3 21.04 72.31 -14.00
N SER A 4 22.10 71.78 -13.40
CA SER A 4 22.14 70.49 -12.71
C SER A 4 21.26 70.48 -11.46
N SER A 5 20.64 69.33 -11.16
CA SER A 5 20.45 68.91 -9.77
C SER A 5 20.50 67.38 -9.68
N ALA A 6 21.59 66.87 -9.12
CA ALA A 6 21.73 65.50 -8.67
C ALA A 6 20.80 65.23 -7.48
N ARG A 7 20.23 64.02 -7.43
CA ARG A 7 19.65 63.43 -6.21
C ARG A 7 20.38 62.13 -5.86
N PRO A 8 20.56 61.83 -4.56
CA PRO A 8 21.50 60.82 -4.09
C PRO A 8 20.90 59.42 -4.04
N THR A 9 21.75 58.42 -4.30
CA THR A 9 21.52 56.99 -4.11
C THR A 9 21.44 56.63 -2.63
N ARG A 10 20.34 56.01 -2.21
CA ARG A 10 20.18 55.35 -0.90
C ARG A 10 20.74 53.92 -0.99
N PRO A 11 21.51 53.42 -0.01
CA PRO A 11 21.90 52.02 0.02
C PRO A 11 20.75 51.17 0.56
N VAL A 12 20.34 50.17 -0.20
CA VAL A 12 19.43 49.12 0.26
C VAL A 12 20.21 48.24 1.23
N ARG A 13 19.80 48.23 2.50
CA ARG A 13 20.29 47.30 3.52
C ARG A 13 19.77 45.91 3.16
N ARG A 14 20.68 44.98 2.91
CA ARG A 14 20.42 43.54 2.95
C ARG A 14 20.09 43.16 4.39
N THR A 15 18.82 42.90 4.67
CA THR A 15 18.39 42.15 5.86
C THR A 15 18.53 40.67 5.51
N ALA A 16 19.55 40.04 6.08
CA ALA A 16 19.63 38.59 6.14
C ALA A 16 18.50 38.09 7.05
N LEU A 17 17.52 37.39 6.47
CA LEU A 17 16.62 36.54 7.24
C LEU A 17 17.40 35.26 7.53
N ALA A 18 17.74 35.05 8.80
CA ALA A 18 18.28 33.78 9.26
C ALA A 18 17.15 32.75 9.21
N ALA A 19 17.29 31.74 8.34
CA ALA A 19 16.48 30.54 8.41
C ALA A 19 16.87 29.79 9.69
N SER A 20 15.94 29.69 10.63
CA SER A 20 16.04 28.82 11.80
C SER A 20 15.98 27.38 11.32
N VAL A 21 17.13 26.72 11.27
CA VAL A 21 17.22 25.27 11.18
C VAL A 21 16.67 24.71 12.51
N VAL A 22 15.49 24.11 12.48
CA VAL A 22 15.03 23.24 13.56
C VAL A 22 15.93 22.01 13.51
N THR A 23 16.91 21.97 14.41
CA THR A 23 17.73 20.79 14.64
C THR A 23 16.87 19.80 15.41
N VAL A 24 16.40 18.74 14.76
CA VAL A 24 15.84 17.57 15.44
C VAL A 24 16.99 16.91 16.21
N ALA A 25 17.05 17.17 17.51
CA ALA A 25 17.94 16.46 18.41
C ALA A 25 17.42 15.03 18.58
N ALA A 26 18.05 14.08 17.89
CA ALA A 26 17.87 12.66 18.15
C ALA A 26 18.24 12.35 19.61
N LEU A 27 17.22 12.02 20.42
CA LEU A 27 17.41 11.54 21.78
C LEU A 27 17.90 10.09 21.71
N VAL A 28 19.22 9.91 21.71
CA VAL A 28 19.86 8.59 21.85
C VAL A 28 19.56 8.06 23.25
N CYS A 29 18.65 7.10 23.35
CA CYS A 29 18.45 6.31 24.56
C CYS A 29 19.61 5.31 24.68
N ALA A 30 20.52 5.54 25.63
CA ALA A 30 21.58 4.61 25.99
C ALA A 30 21.00 3.45 26.82
N LEU A 31 20.98 2.24 26.25
CA LEU A 31 20.80 0.98 26.97
C LEU A 31 22.15 0.53 27.57
N PRO A 32 22.23 0.16 28.87
CA PRO A 32 23.28 -0.72 29.34
C PRO A 32 22.77 -2.17 29.33
N ALA A 33 23.40 -3.01 28.51
CA ALA A 33 23.28 -4.46 28.63
C ALA A 33 24.25 -4.98 29.72
N THR A 34 23.74 -5.82 30.64
CA THR A 34 24.18 -7.21 30.87
C THR A 34 23.82 -7.70 32.29
N ALA A 35 22.98 -8.73 32.38
CA ALA A 35 23.09 -9.81 33.37
C ALA A 35 22.22 -11.01 32.93
N ALA A 36 22.88 -12.08 32.49
CA ALA A 36 22.27 -13.32 32.04
C ALA A 36 21.78 -14.18 33.22
N VAL A 37 20.58 -14.78 33.09
CA VAL A 37 20.11 -15.88 33.97
C VAL A 37 19.74 -17.08 33.11
N LYS A 38 20.39 -18.22 33.38
CA LYS A 38 20.15 -19.52 32.73
C LYS A 38 18.89 -20.23 33.28
N PRO A 39 18.22 -21.08 32.50
CA PRO A 39 17.02 -21.81 32.93
C PRO A 39 17.37 -23.14 33.62
N ASN A 40 16.61 -23.53 34.64
CA ASN A 40 16.66 -24.88 35.23
C ASN A 40 15.31 -25.60 35.10
N LYS A 41 15.34 -26.79 34.48
CA LYS A 41 14.28 -27.81 34.48
C LYS A 41 14.37 -28.71 35.75
N PRO A 42 13.31 -29.46 36.09
CA PRO A 42 13.04 -29.93 37.45
C PRO A 42 13.65 -31.29 37.78
N ALA A 43 13.79 -31.56 39.09
CA ALA A 43 14.04 -32.89 39.63
C ALA A 43 12.90 -33.32 40.56
N ALA A 44 12.37 -34.51 40.28
CA ALA A 44 11.42 -35.25 41.10
C ALA A 44 12.14 -36.14 42.13
N ALA A 45 11.49 -36.35 43.29
CA ALA A 45 11.60 -37.45 44.27
C ALA A 45 11.37 -36.86 45.69
N ALA A 46 10.66 -37.46 46.65
CA ALA A 46 10.09 -38.79 46.82
C ALA A 46 8.92 -38.71 47.82
N ALA A 47 8.00 -39.66 47.72
CA ALA A 47 6.94 -39.89 48.71
C ALA A 47 7.46 -40.65 49.94
N LYS A 48 6.97 -40.29 51.13
CA LYS A 48 6.66 -41.25 52.19
C LYS A 48 5.57 -40.75 53.14
N ASP A 49 4.67 -41.68 53.41
CA ASP A 49 3.39 -41.67 54.10
C ASP A 49 3.52 -41.54 55.63
N THR A 50 2.64 -40.74 56.25
CA THR A 50 2.03 -41.06 57.56
C THR A 50 0.64 -40.42 57.68
N SER A 51 -0.38 -41.28 57.72
CA SER A 51 -1.80 -40.97 57.96
C SER A 51 -2.13 -40.41 59.36
N LYS A 52 -3.32 -39.78 59.45
CA LYS A 52 -4.21 -39.51 60.61
C LYS A 52 -3.96 -38.23 61.44
N ASN A 53 -4.74 -37.18 61.17
CA ASN A 53 -5.88 -36.79 62.04
C ASN A 53 -6.73 -35.67 61.42
N ALA A 54 -8.03 -35.76 61.68
CA ALA A 54 -9.09 -35.01 61.03
C ALA A 54 -9.22 -33.54 61.48
N ALA A 55 -9.48 -32.64 60.53
CA ALA A 55 -10.30 -31.45 60.73
C ALA A 55 -10.99 -31.09 59.40
N LYS A 56 -12.34 -31.11 59.39
CA LYS A 56 -13.17 -30.71 58.24
C LYS A 56 -12.93 -29.24 57.85
N PRO A 57 -12.59 -28.90 56.60
CA PRO A 57 -12.73 -27.55 56.09
C PRO A 57 -14.15 -27.33 55.55
N LYS A 58 -14.69 -26.15 55.84
CA LYS A 58 -15.98 -25.61 55.37
C LYS A 58 -16.04 -25.61 53.82
N PRO A 59 -17.23 -25.70 53.20
CA PRO A 59 -17.34 -25.69 51.74
C PRO A 59 -16.90 -24.32 51.20
N GLY A 60 -15.69 -24.30 50.61
CA GLY A 60 -15.15 -23.19 49.84
C GLY A 60 -15.91 -23.02 48.53
N LYS A 61 -16.03 -21.76 48.13
CA LYS A 61 -16.83 -21.23 47.02
C LYS A 61 -16.74 -22.09 45.77
N LYS A 62 -17.91 -22.44 45.20
CA LYS A 62 -18.04 -23.09 43.90
C LYS A 62 -17.24 -22.29 42.86
N ALA A 63 -16.53 -23.01 41.98
CA ALA A 63 -15.97 -22.47 40.75
C ALA A 63 -17.03 -21.64 40.00
N PRO A 64 -16.64 -20.57 39.26
CA PRO A 64 -17.59 -19.77 38.50
C PRO A 64 -18.34 -20.71 37.56
N LYS A 65 -19.64 -20.78 37.76
CA LYS A 65 -20.52 -21.59 36.92
C LYS A 65 -20.52 -20.96 35.53
N THR A 66 -20.41 -21.81 34.51
CA THR A 66 -20.65 -21.52 33.09
C THR A 66 -21.67 -20.41 32.93
N SER A 67 -21.24 -19.27 32.38
CA SER A 67 -22.03 -18.05 32.31
C SER A 67 -23.33 -18.32 31.56
N LYS A 68 -24.43 -18.09 32.26
CA LYS A 68 -25.75 -17.90 31.68
C LYS A 68 -25.64 -16.66 30.78
N ALA A 69 -26.21 -16.71 29.57
CA ALA A 69 -26.27 -15.57 28.64
C ALA A 69 -26.55 -14.28 29.43
N MET A 70 -25.55 -13.40 29.49
CA MET A 70 -25.69 -12.11 30.15
C MET A 70 -26.68 -11.33 29.27
N LYS A 71 -27.73 -10.80 29.90
CA LYS A 71 -28.70 -9.98 29.17
C LYS A 71 -28.06 -8.61 29.04
N ALA A 72 -27.94 -8.11 27.81
CA ALA A 72 -27.48 -6.75 27.53
C ALA A 72 -28.20 -5.70 28.38
N THR A 73 -27.47 -4.67 28.75
CA THR A 73 -27.86 -3.60 29.64
C THR A 73 -27.71 -2.24 28.94
N ARG A 74 -27.23 -1.20 29.63
CA ARG A 74 -26.95 0.14 29.06
C ARG A 74 -25.57 0.63 29.51
N GLY A 75 -24.71 -0.33 29.80
CA GLY A 75 -23.35 -0.09 30.20
C GLY A 75 -22.57 -1.34 29.87
N ASP A 76 -21.26 -1.24 29.99
CA ASP A 76 -20.29 -2.19 29.46
C ASP A 76 -20.63 -3.66 29.83
N ASP A 77 -20.95 -4.44 28.81
CA ASP A 77 -21.35 -5.83 28.88
C ASP A 77 -20.33 -6.77 28.21
N VAL A 78 -20.36 -8.04 28.63
CA VAL A 78 -19.65 -9.12 27.93
C VAL A 78 -20.67 -10.14 27.46
N LEU A 79 -20.92 -10.13 26.15
CA LEU A 79 -21.95 -10.94 25.50
C LEU A 79 -21.28 -12.06 24.70
N LEU A 80 -21.70 -13.30 24.95
CA LEU A 80 -21.07 -14.48 24.34
C LEU A 80 -22.12 -15.33 23.63
N GLY A 81 -21.88 -15.52 22.35
CA GLY A 81 -22.53 -16.49 21.48
C GLY A 81 -22.06 -17.94 21.69
N ASN A 82 -22.41 -18.77 20.74
CA ASN A 82 -22.13 -20.20 20.68
C ASN A 82 -21.81 -20.61 19.24
N GLY A 83 -21.47 -21.87 18.97
CA GLY A 83 -21.13 -22.34 17.61
C GLY A 83 -22.34 -22.52 16.67
N LYS A 84 -23.34 -21.64 16.74
CA LYS A 84 -24.49 -21.58 15.84
C LYS A 84 -24.79 -20.11 15.59
N ALA A 85 -25.50 -19.82 14.50
CA ALA A 85 -26.05 -18.50 14.22
C ALA A 85 -26.74 -17.84 15.42
N ASN A 86 -26.28 -16.64 15.78
CA ASN A 86 -26.72 -15.83 16.89
C ASN A 86 -27.13 -14.45 16.41
N HIS A 87 -27.97 -13.79 17.20
CA HIS A 87 -28.26 -12.37 17.06
C HIS A 87 -28.02 -11.75 18.43
N ILE A 88 -27.03 -10.87 18.53
CA ILE A 88 -26.58 -10.25 19.77
C ILE A 88 -26.51 -8.73 19.57
N THR A 89 -27.00 -7.99 20.54
CA THR A 89 -27.06 -6.52 20.51
C THR A 89 -26.54 -5.99 21.85
N GLY A 90 -25.57 -5.07 21.81
CA GLY A 90 -24.91 -4.44 22.95
C GLY A 90 -25.76 -3.38 23.67
N TRP A 91 -26.34 -2.46 22.89
CA TRP A 91 -27.13 -1.29 23.31
C TRP A 91 -26.25 -0.08 23.63
N ASP A 92 -26.30 0.45 24.85
CA ASP A 92 -25.43 1.57 25.23
C ASP A 92 -24.27 0.99 26.05
N GLY A 93 -23.09 1.60 25.95
CA GLY A 93 -21.91 1.22 26.73
C GLY A 93 -20.84 0.61 25.84
N ASN A 94 -19.67 0.36 26.42
CA ASN A 94 -18.54 -0.19 25.67
C ASN A 94 -18.55 -1.72 25.83
N ASP A 95 -19.13 -2.43 24.88
CA ASP A 95 -19.45 -3.84 24.97
C ASP A 95 -18.40 -4.73 24.30
N LEU A 96 -18.21 -5.92 24.87
CA LEU A 96 -17.47 -7.00 24.22
C LEU A 96 -18.43 -8.10 23.76
N ILE A 97 -18.61 -8.23 22.45
CA ILE A 97 -19.52 -9.18 21.82
C ILE A 97 -18.71 -10.24 21.06
N LYS A 98 -18.94 -11.53 21.34
CA LYS A 98 -18.28 -12.65 20.64
C LYS A 98 -19.29 -13.64 20.08
N GLY A 99 -19.42 -13.76 18.76
CA GLY A 99 -20.27 -14.72 18.06
C GLY A 99 -19.76 -16.16 18.21
N ARG A 100 -18.47 -16.36 17.94
CA ARG A 100 -17.67 -17.60 17.92
C ARG A 100 -17.82 -18.42 16.67
N GLY A 101 -19.03 -18.83 16.30
CA GLY A 101 -19.16 -19.58 15.07
C GLY A 101 -20.59 -19.85 14.65
N GLY A 102 -20.78 -20.18 13.39
CA GLY A 102 -22.09 -20.03 12.75
C GLY A 102 -22.18 -18.66 12.09
N ALA A 103 -23.31 -18.36 11.44
CA ALA A 103 -23.52 -17.05 10.81
C ALA A 103 -24.22 -16.11 11.81
N ASP A 104 -23.44 -15.23 12.42
CA ASP A 104 -23.85 -14.37 13.52
C ASP A 104 -24.17 -12.95 13.05
N LEU A 105 -25.17 -12.31 13.69
CA LEU A 105 -25.46 -10.88 13.57
C LEU A 105 -25.13 -10.22 14.89
N LEU A 106 -24.08 -9.39 14.90
CA LEU A 106 -23.59 -8.68 16.09
C LEU A 106 -23.77 -7.18 15.89
N GLN A 107 -24.37 -6.51 16.86
CA GLN A 107 -24.62 -5.07 16.81
C GLN A 107 -24.14 -4.40 18.11
N GLY A 108 -23.18 -3.47 18.02
CA GLY A 108 -22.66 -2.69 19.14
C GLY A 108 -23.68 -1.68 19.65
N ASN A 109 -24.06 -0.77 18.75
CA ASN A 109 -24.90 0.43 18.94
C ASN A 109 -24.12 1.63 19.48
N ASN A 110 -24.39 2.12 20.69
CA ASN A 110 -23.74 3.33 21.18
C ASN A 110 -22.59 2.96 22.12
N GLY A 111 -21.40 3.48 21.85
CA GLY A 111 -20.23 3.32 22.71
C GLY A 111 -19.10 2.64 21.95
N ASP A 112 -17.91 2.58 22.56
CA ASP A 112 -16.75 1.99 21.90
C ASP A 112 -16.79 0.47 22.10
N ASP A 113 -17.33 -0.23 21.12
CA ASP A 113 -17.61 -1.66 21.18
C ASP A 113 -16.47 -2.49 20.58
N THR A 114 -16.40 -3.76 20.99
CA THR A 114 -15.54 -4.77 20.37
C THR A 114 -16.38 -5.97 19.95
N LEU A 115 -16.51 -6.18 18.65
CA LEU A 115 -17.28 -7.25 18.03
C LEU A 115 -16.33 -8.28 17.40
N ASP A 116 -16.57 -9.56 17.65
CA ASP A 116 -15.77 -10.70 17.17
C ASP A 116 -16.71 -11.79 16.65
N GLY A 117 -16.87 -11.89 15.33
CA GLY A 117 -17.76 -12.82 14.63
C GLY A 117 -17.32 -14.26 14.85
N GLY A 118 -16.06 -14.53 14.51
CA GLY A 118 -15.38 -15.78 14.80
C GLY A 118 -15.26 -16.67 13.57
N ALA A 119 -16.22 -17.55 13.32
CA ALA A 119 -16.13 -18.48 12.21
C ALA A 119 -17.49 -18.70 11.56
N GLY A 120 -17.66 -18.29 10.32
CA GLY A 120 -18.93 -18.41 9.62
C GLY A 120 -19.09 -17.30 8.62
N ARG A 121 -20.32 -16.84 8.43
CA ARG A 121 -20.58 -15.68 7.60
C ARG A 121 -21.31 -14.71 8.50
N ASP A 122 -20.54 -13.79 9.05
CA ASP A 122 -20.96 -12.92 10.12
C ASP A 122 -21.31 -11.53 9.57
N THR A 123 -22.18 -10.84 10.30
CA THR A 123 -22.52 -9.44 10.04
C THR A 123 -22.30 -8.67 11.32
N LEU A 124 -21.37 -7.72 11.29
CA LEU A 124 -20.96 -6.92 12.43
C LEU A 124 -21.28 -5.45 12.13
N GLU A 125 -22.02 -4.80 13.03
CA GLU A 125 -22.34 -3.37 12.95
C GLU A 125 -21.88 -2.69 14.25
N GLY A 126 -20.92 -1.78 14.17
CA GLY A 126 -20.46 -0.94 15.28
C GLY A 126 -21.52 0.10 15.66
N GLN A 127 -21.87 0.93 14.69
CA GLN A 127 -22.77 2.10 14.78
C GLN A 127 -22.03 3.31 15.43
N PRO A 128 -22.64 4.20 16.25
CA PRO A 128 -21.85 5.29 16.85
C PRO A 128 -20.87 4.84 17.94
N GLY A 129 -19.60 5.16 17.75
CA GLY A 129 -18.53 4.97 18.73
C GLY A 129 -17.24 4.56 18.03
N ALA A 130 -16.11 4.62 18.74
CA ALA A 130 -14.85 4.17 18.15
C ALA A 130 -14.74 2.63 18.29
N ASP A 131 -15.25 1.91 17.30
CA ASP A 131 -15.48 0.47 17.38
C ASP A 131 -14.31 -0.36 16.85
N LYS A 132 -14.22 -1.59 17.37
CA LYS A 132 -13.33 -2.63 16.85
C LYS A 132 -14.12 -3.85 16.38
N LEU A 133 -14.11 -4.10 15.08
CA LEU A 133 -14.80 -5.23 14.46
C LEU A 133 -13.80 -6.26 13.93
N ILE A 134 -14.05 -7.53 14.21
CA ILE A 134 -13.25 -8.67 13.75
C ILE A 134 -14.21 -9.69 13.14
N GLY A 135 -14.18 -9.88 11.82
CA GLY A 135 -14.97 -10.89 11.11
C GLY A 135 -14.52 -12.29 11.50
N GLY A 136 -13.26 -12.59 11.20
CA GLY A 136 -12.63 -13.86 11.54
C GLY A 136 -12.57 -14.77 10.32
N ALA A 137 -13.06 -15.99 10.42
CA ALA A 137 -12.99 -16.93 9.30
C ALA A 137 -14.33 -17.02 8.57
N GLY A 138 -14.36 -16.59 7.31
CA GLY A 138 -15.38 -16.93 6.34
C GLY A 138 -15.68 -15.81 5.36
N HIS A 139 -16.92 -15.37 5.25
CA HIS A 139 -17.30 -14.33 4.29
C HIS A 139 -18.14 -13.33 5.03
N ASP A 140 -17.49 -12.34 5.61
CA ASP A 140 -18.04 -11.48 6.64
C ASP A 140 -18.39 -10.10 6.07
N ASN A 141 -19.35 -9.45 6.73
CA ASN A 141 -19.82 -8.12 6.38
C ASN A 141 -19.64 -7.23 7.62
N LEU A 142 -18.74 -6.24 7.56
CA LEU A 142 -18.39 -5.36 8.66
C LEU A 142 -18.74 -3.91 8.31
N ALA A 143 -19.40 -3.22 9.24
CA ALA A 143 -19.68 -1.80 9.14
C ALA A 143 -19.30 -1.10 10.45
N GLY A 144 -18.32 -0.20 10.41
CA GLY A 144 -17.87 0.62 11.53
C GLY A 144 -18.98 1.55 11.99
N GLY A 145 -19.26 2.59 11.22
CA GLY A 145 -20.39 3.47 11.45
C GLY A 145 -19.96 4.93 11.57
N GLN A 146 -19.97 5.46 12.79
CA GLN A 146 -19.55 6.84 13.04
C GLN A 146 -18.40 6.86 14.02
N GLU A 147 -17.50 7.83 13.86
CA GLU A 147 -16.25 7.93 14.62
C GLU A 147 -15.20 6.95 14.09
N ASN A 148 -13.99 7.00 14.65
CA ASN A 148 -12.85 6.30 14.11
C ASN A 148 -12.87 4.82 14.48
N ASP A 149 -13.12 3.98 13.49
CA ASP A 149 -13.29 2.54 13.63
C ASP A 149 -12.04 1.75 13.21
N THR A 150 -11.97 0.49 13.64
CA THR A 150 -10.96 -0.46 13.18
C THR A 150 -11.60 -1.80 12.82
N LEU A 151 -11.51 -2.19 11.55
CA LEU A 151 -12.13 -3.37 10.98
C LEU A 151 -11.07 -4.37 10.51
N TYR A 152 -11.24 -5.64 10.86
CA TYR A 152 -10.43 -6.76 10.38
C TYR A 152 -11.36 -7.79 9.72
N GLY A 153 -11.24 -8.03 8.42
CA GLY A 153 -11.98 -9.05 7.67
C GLY A 153 -11.61 -10.44 8.17
N GLY A 154 -10.36 -10.83 7.94
CA GLY A 154 -9.80 -12.07 8.45
C GLY A 154 -9.41 -13.03 7.33
N THR A 155 -10.13 -14.13 7.19
CA THR A 155 -9.88 -15.06 6.10
C THR A 155 -11.14 -15.31 5.30
N GLY A 156 -11.01 -15.31 3.98
CA GLY A 156 -12.09 -15.45 3.02
C GLY A 156 -12.51 -14.08 2.51
N ASN A 157 -13.51 -14.03 1.64
CA ASN A 157 -13.84 -12.82 0.89
C ASN A 157 -14.83 -11.98 1.69
N ASP A 158 -14.35 -10.87 2.25
CA ASP A 158 -15.03 -10.02 3.20
C ASP A 158 -15.44 -8.68 2.57
N GLU A 159 -16.38 -7.99 3.21
CA GLU A 159 -16.85 -6.66 2.82
C GLU A 159 -16.82 -5.74 4.03
N LEU A 160 -15.98 -4.71 3.98
CA LEU A 160 -15.69 -3.77 5.06
C LEU A 160 -16.12 -2.36 4.66
N SER A 161 -16.79 -1.66 5.57
CA SER A 161 -17.22 -0.27 5.40
C SER A 161 -16.84 0.51 6.67
N GLY A 162 -15.98 1.52 6.52
CA GLY A 162 -15.53 2.39 7.63
C GLY A 162 -16.67 3.26 8.11
N GLY A 163 -17.09 4.22 7.29
CA GLY A 163 -18.28 5.03 7.54
C GLY A 163 -18.00 6.52 7.55
N THR A 164 -17.80 7.11 8.71
CA THR A 164 -17.49 8.55 8.80
C THR A 164 -16.41 8.77 9.84
N GLU A 165 -15.56 9.77 9.58
CA GLU A 165 -14.30 10.03 10.30
C GLU A 165 -13.19 9.06 9.86
N ASP A 166 -12.00 9.17 10.46
CA ASP A 166 -10.80 8.47 9.95
C ASP A 166 -10.75 7.00 10.43
N ASP A 167 -10.91 6.05 9.51
CA ASP A 167 -11.04 4.62 9.77
C ASP A 167 -9.80 3.79 9.38
N LEU A 168 -9.67 2.60 9.98
CA LEU A 168 -8.64 1.60 9.63
C LEU A 168 -9.30 0.29 9.17
N LEU A 169 -9.12 -0.09 7.90
CA LEU A 169 -9.71 -1.29 7.31
C LEU A 169 -8.62 -2.26 6.86
N TYR A 170 -8.68 -3.51 7.33
CA TYR A 170 -7.78 -4.60 6.92
C TYR A 170 -8.63 -5.74 6.34
N GLY A 171 -8.55 -6.00 5.03
CA GLY A 171 -9.17 -7.17 4.39
C GLY A 171 -8.56 -8.47 4.92
N GLU A 172 -7.22 -8.49 4.98
CA GLU A 172 -6.39 -9.64 5.34
C GLU A 172 -6.35 -10.68 4.21
N VAL A 173 -6.72 -11.95 4.43
CA VAL A 173 -6.55 -12.99 3.40
C VAL A 173 -7.86 -13.23 2.68
N GLY A 174 -7.99 -12.85 1.42
CA GLY A 174 -9.27 -12.94 0.73
C GLY A 174 -9.27 -12.18 -0.58
N ASN A 175 -10.40 -12.21 -1.28
CA ASN A 175 -10.65 -11.21 -2.31
C ASN A 175 -11.72 -10.29 -1.74
N ASP A 176 -11.28 -9.21 -1.14
CA ASP A 176 -12.03 -8.39 -0.23
C ASP A 176 -12.56 -7.12 -0.91
N LYS A 177 -13.52 -6.49 -0.24
CA LYS A 177 -14.05 -5.19 -0.63
C LYS A 177 -13.93 -4.23 0.54
N LEU A 178 -13.22 -3.14 0.33
CA LEU A 178 -12.99 -2.13 1.34
C LEU A 178 -13.59 -0.79 0.88
N PHE A 179 -14.37 -0.17 1.75
CA PHE A 179 -15.01 1.12 1.51
C PHE A 179 -14.69 2.08 2.66
N GLY A 180 -13.89 3.12 2.41
CA GLY A 180 -13.50 4.12 3.42
C GLY A 180 -14.69 5.00 3.82
N HIS A 181 -15.25 5.68 2.82
CA HIS A 181 -16.37 6.63 2.88
C HIS A 181 -15.96 8.09 3.15
N LEU A 182 -16.19 8.64 4.34
CA LEU A 182 -15.88 10.04 4.61
C LEU A 182 -14.84 10.10 5.71
N GLY A 183 -13.68 10.67 5.46
CA GLY A 183 -12.60 10.65 6.45
C GLY A 183 -11.26 10.51 5.75
N ASN A 184 -10.17 10.57 6.49
CA ASN A 184 -8.85 10.22 5.97
C ASN A 184 -8.55 8.79 6.40
N ASP A 185 -8.97 7.85 5.59
CA ASP A 185 -9.00 6.43 5.87
C ASP A 185 -7.68 5.76 5.49
N GLN A 186 -7.41 4.62 6.12
CA GLN A 186 -6.33 3.73 5.69
C GLN A 186 -6.87 2.33 5.42
N LEU A 187 -6.66 1.87 4.20
CA LEU A 187 -7.19 0.61 3.68
C LEU A 187 -6.03 -0.31 3.30
N TRP A 188 -6.06 -1.55 3.78
CA TRP A 188 -5.15 -2.63 3.38
C TRP A 188 -5.97 -3.78 2.83
N GLY A 189 -5.84 -4.09 1.54
CA GLY A 189 -6.43 -5.26 0.91
C GLY A 189 -5.89 -6.54 1.54
N GLY A 190 -4.58 -6.74 1.37
CA GLY A 190 -3.89 -7.93 1.86
C GLY A 190 -3.70 -8.95 0.74
N PRO A 191 -3.41 -10.22 1.04
CA PRO A 191 -3.27 -11.21 -0.02
C PRO A 191 -4.59 -11.59 -0.72
N GLY A 192 -4.69 -11.28 -2.00
CA GLY A 192 -5.70 -11.74 -2.95
C GLY A 192 -6.03 -10.70 -4.02
N ASP A 193 -7.07 -10.91 -4.83
CA ASP A 193 -7.47 -9.90 -5.83
C ASP A 193 -8.57 -9.02 -5.19
N ASP A 194 -8.19 -7.84 -4.70
CA ASP A 194 -9.00 -6.96 -3.85
C ASP A 194 -9.63 -5.77 -4.59
N ILE A 195 -10.67 -5.19 -4.00
CA ILE A 195 -11.29 -3.95 -4.47
C ILE A 195 -11.38 -2.95 -3.31
N ALA A 196 -10.81 -1.77 -3.48
CA ALA A 196 -10.88 -0.68 -2.50
C ALA A 196 -11.38 0.62 -3.15
N ASP A 197 -12.32 1.30 -2.50
CA ASP A 197 -12.78 2.64 -2.85
C ASP A 197 -12.80 3.49 -1.57
N ALA A 198 -11.90 4.47 -1.48
CA ALA A 198 -11.75 5.27 -0.27
C ALA A 198 -12.79 6.39 -0.16
N PHE A 199 -13.40 6.77 -1.29
CA PHE A 199 -14.43 7.79 -1.45
C PHE A 199 -14.00 9.24 -1.23
N GLY A 200 -13.82 9.70 0.00
CA GLY A 200 -13.74 11.13 0.26
C GLY A 200 -12.92 11.50 1.46
N GLY A 201 -11.87 12.28 1.22
CA GLY A 201 -10.86 12.67 2.18
C GLY A 201 -9.48 12.35 1.61
N ASN A 202 -8.43 12.52 2.41
CA ASN A 202 -7.07 12.25 1.93
C ASN A 202 -6.63 10.88 2.46
N ASP A 203 -6.78 9.87 1.63
CA ASP A 203 -6.76 8.47 2.01
C ASP A 203 -5.41 7.82 1.69
N VAL A 204 -5.16 6.66 2.33
CA VAL A 204 -4.03 5.79 1.99
C VAL A 204 -4.51 4.37 1.74
N ILE A 205 -4.24 3.86 0.55
CA ILE A 205 -4.66 2.53 0.11
C ILE A 205 -3.44 1.67 -0.20
N TYR A 206 -3.42 0.44 0.31
CA TYR A 206 -2.45 -0.59 -0.01
C TYR A 206 -3.19 -1.81 -0.58
N GLY A 207 -2.91 -2.20 -1.83
CA GLY A 207 -3.39 -3.46 -2.41
C GLY A 207 -2.71 -4.67 -1.77
N GLU A 208 -1.37 -4.64 -1.73
CA GLU A 208 -0.49 -5.73 -1.31
C GLU A 208 -0.35 -6.84 -2.39
N ASP A 209 -0.36 -8.13 -2.01
CA ASP A 209 -0.12 -9.23 -2.94
C ASP A 209 -1.41 -9.52 -3.71
N GLY A 210 -1.48 -9.28 -5.01
CA GLY A 210 -2.80 -9.34 -5.63
C GLY A 210 -2.87 -9.05 -7.11
N ARG A 211 -4.09 -8.75 -7.53
CA ARG A 211 -4.40 -8.07 -8.79
C ARG A 211 -5.58 -7.21 -8.45
N ASP A 212 -5.30 -5.99 -8.07
CA ASP A 212 -6.20 -5.19 -7.28
C ASP A 212 -6.91 -4.15 -8.15
N THR A 213 -7.92 -3.52 -7.56
CA THR A 213 -8.55 -2.33 -8.12
C THR A 213 -8.77 -1.35 -7.00
N LEU A 214 -7.99 -0.27 -7.05
CA LEU A 214 -7.90 0.71 -5.97
C LEU A 214 -8.36 2.06 -6.52
N THR A 215 -9.21 2.77 -5.78
CA THR A 215 -9.70 4.09 -6.15
C THR A 215 -9.64 5.02 -4.94
N GLY A 216 -8.90 6.13 -5.07
CA GLY A 216 -8.84 7.20 -4.06
C GLY A 216 -10.15 7.99 -3.98
N SER A 217 -10.66 8.39 -5.15
CA SER A 217 -11.83 9.25 -5.32
C SER A 217 -11.54 10.72 -4.95
N ASP A 218 -12.34 11.38 -4.10
CA ASP A 218 -12.18 12.83 -3.84
C ASP A 218 -11.12 13.08 -2.76
N GLY A 219 -10.03 13.79 -3.06
CA GLY A 219 -9.05 14.24 -2.06
C GLY A 219 -7.62 14.14 -2.56
N ASP A 220 -6.61 14.45 -1.73
CA ASP A 220 -5.21 14.18 -2.12
C ASP A 220 -4.80 12.82 -1.53
N ASP A 221 -4.79 11.79 -2.36
CA ASP A 221 -4.68 10.39 -1.96
C ASP A 221 -3.29 9.80 -2.17
N VAL A 222 -3.03 8.67 -1.50
CA VAL A 222 -1.83 7.87 -1.70
C VAL A 222 -2.20 6.40 -1.91
N ILE A 223 -1.86 5.85 -3.06
CA ILE A 223 -2.21 4.49 -3.46
C ILE A 223 -0.94 3.70 -3.75
N TYR A 224 -0.82 2.53 -3.15
CA TYR A 224 0.21 1.53 -3.43
C TYR A 224 -0.47 0.26 -3.95
N GLY A 225 -0.23 -0.10 -5.21
CA GLY A 225 -0.73 -1.34 -5.83
C GLY A 225 -0.14 -2.55 -5.12
N GLY A 226 1.19 -2.68 -5.19
CA GLY A 226 1.90 -3.80 -4.58
C GLY A 226 2.36 -4.79 -5.62
N PRO A 227 2.73 -6.02 -5.21
CA PRO A 227 3.04 -7.08 -6.17
C PRO A 227 1.76 -7.60 -6.86
N GLY A 228 1.65 -7.47 -8.17
CA GLY A 228 0.44 -7.84 -8.87
C GLY A 228 0.39 -7.33 -10.30
N ASP A 229 -0.40 -7.94 -11.18
CA ASP A 229 -0.79 -7.22 -12.41
C ASP A 229 -2.10 -6.47 -12.08
N ASP A 230 -2.01 -5.19 -11.67
CA ASP A 230 -3.16 -4.37 -11.23
C ASP A 230 -3.95 -3.84 -12.43
N ASN A 231 -4.49 -4.80 -13.18
CA ASN A 231 -5.06 -4.67 -14.51
C ASN A 231 -6.45 -5.33 -14.62
N LEU A 232 -7.20 -5.43 -13.50
CA LEU A 232 -8.45 -6.20 -13.46
C LEU A 232 -9.41 -5.75 -14.56
N PRO A 233 -9.91 -6.66 -15.42
CA PRO A 233 -10.64 -6.27 -16.62
C PRO A 233 -11.86 -5.41 -16.29
N PRO A 234 -12.31 -4.55 -17.22
CA PRO A 234 -13.44 -3.65 -17.02
C PRO A 234 -14.65 -4.44 -16.49
N PHE A 235 -14.88 -4.35 -15.18
CA PHE A 235 -16.11 -4.83 -14.62
C PHE A 235 -17.19 -3.92 -15.18
N LYS A 236 -18.02 -4.45 -16.09
CA LYS A 236 -19.31 -3.84 -16.37
C LYS A 236 -19.97 -3.61 -15.02
N ASN A 237 -20.11 -2.33 -14.65
CA ASN A 237 -20.78 -1.75 -13.48
C ASN A 237 -19.90 -0.99 -12.46
N HIS A 238 -18.59 -0.80 -12.67
CA HIS A 238 -17.84 0.27 -11.98
C HIS A 238 -17.43 1.39 -12.95
N VAL A 239 -17.39 2.60 -12.40
CA VAL A 239 -17.68 3.87 -13.06
C VAL A 239 -16.41 4.71 -12.98
N GLY A 240 -15.61 4.75 -14.04
CA GLY A 240 -14.73 5.91 -14.22
C GLY A 240 -15.59 7.17 -14.33
N ALA A 241 -15.04 8.36 -14.08
CA ALA A 241 -15.74 9.66 -13.98
C ALA A 241 -16.80 9.93 -15.08
N ASN A 242 -16.69 9.26 -16.23
CA ASN A 242 -17.55 9.41 -17.42
C ASN A 242 -18.60 8.30 -17.64
N GLY A 243 -18.81 7.37 -16.70
CA GLY A 243 -19.84 6.32 -16.84
C GLY A 243 -19.59 5.30 -17.97
N LYS A 244 -18.36 5.22 -18.46
CA LYS A 244 -17.86 4.11 -19.29
C LYS A 244 -17.17 3.10 -18.38
N PRO A 245 -17.18 1.79 -18.72
CA PRO A 245 -16.31 0.83 -18.06
C PRO A 245 -14.85 1.27 -18.30
N GLY A 246 -14.19 1.74 -17.24
CA GLY A 246 -12.73 1.89 -17.23
C GLY A 246 -12.07 0.51 -17.13
N PRO A 247 -10.83 0.37 -17.58
CA PRO A 247 -10.15 -0.94 -17.68
C PRO A 247 -9.82 -1.61 -16.33
N GLY A 248 -10.21 -1.04 -15.17
CA GLY A 248 -9.75 -1.45 -13.83
C GLY A 248 -8.33 -0.96 -13.56
N GLY A 249 -7.80 -1.21 -12.36
CA GLY A 249 -6.45 -0.78 -11.97
C GLY A 249 -6.43 0.23 -10.83
N LEU A 250 -5.42 1.09 -10.82
CA LEU A 250 -5.13 2.06 -9.77
C LEU A 250 -5.56 3.46 -10.23
N LEU A 251 -6.49 4.09 -9.51
CA LEU A 251 -7.07 5.38 -9.89
C LEU A 251 -6.98 6.36 -8.72
N GLY A 252 -6.28 7.49 -8.90
CA GLY A 252 -6.26 8.57 -7.90
C GLY A 252 -7.65 9.18 -7.75
N GLY A 253 -8.12 9.87 -8.78
CA GLY A 253 -9.41 10.55 -8.80
C GLY A 253 -9.23 12.07 -8.82
N PRO A 254 -10.22 12.86 -8.36
CA PRO A 254 -10.01 14.30 -8.20
C PRO A 254 -9.11 14.63 -7.01
N GLY A 255 -7.95 15.24 -7.24
CA GLY A 255 -6.95 15.32 -6.19
C GLY A 255 -5.63 16.00 -6.55
N ASN A 256 -4.58 15.63 -5.83
CA ASN A 256 -3.17 15.79 -6.22
C ASN A 256 -2.49 14.56 -5.63
N ASP A 257 -2.65 13.47 -6.34
CA ASP A 257 -2.53 12.12 -5.83
C ASP A 257 -1.11 11.59 -6.00
N ARG A 258 -0.83 10.53 -5.26
CA ARG A 258 0.40 9.74 -5.40
C ARG A 258 0.01 8.31 -5.65
N VAL A 259 0.23 7.83 -6.86
CA VAL A 259 -0.13 6.47 -7.25
C VAL A 259 1.13 5.70 -7.61
N TYR A 260 1.35 4.57 -6.95
CA TYR A 260 2.50 3.69 -7.12
C TYR A 260 2.00 2.30 -7.56
N GLY A 261 2.34 1.85 -8.77
CA GLY A 261 2.07 0.48 -9.24
C GLY A 261 2.88 -0.57 -8.48
N GLU A 262 4.19 -0.31 -8.35
CA GLU A 262 5.18 -1.18 -7.71
C GLU A 262 5.67 -2.36 -8.59
N ASP A 263 5.35 -3.62 -8.30
CA ASP A 263 5.86 -4.77 -9.06
C ASP A 263 4.71 -5.36 -9.87
N GLY A 264 4.71 -5.26 -11.20
CA GLY A 264 3.50 -5.63 -11.91
C GLY A 264 3.50 -5.47 -13.41
N ASN A 265 2.33 -5.54 -14.00
CA ASN A 265 2.05 -4.83 -15.24
C ASN A 265 0.77 -4.12 -14.87
N ASP A 266 0.86 -2.82 -14.66
CA ASP A 266 -0.16 -2.06 -13.95
C ASP A 266 -0.86 -1.06 -14.87
N HIS A 267 -2.09 -0.73 -14.55
CA HIS A 267 -2.83 0.34 -15.22
C HIS A 267 -3.12 1.41 -14.18
N VAL A 268 -2.50 2.56 -14.37
CA VAL A 268 -2.44 3.62 -13.38
C VAL A 268 -2.92 4.92 -13.98
N SER A 269 -3.91 5.55 -13.35
CA SER A 269 -4.40 6.87 -13.73
C SER A 269 -4.39 7.83 -12.54
N GLY A 270 -3.90 9.05 -12.77
CA GLY A 270 -3.88 10.12 -11.79
C GLY A 270 -5.30 10.63 -11.51
N GLY A 271 -5.97 11.10 -12.56
CA GLY A 271 -7.31 11.65 -12.49
C GLY A 271 -7.30 13.16 -12.70
N ASP A 272 -8.22 13.89 -12.06
CA ASP A 272 -8.20 15.36 -12.19
C ASP A 272 -7.23 15.92 -11.12
N GLY A 273 -6.19 16.68 -11.49
CA GLY A 273 -5.31 17.29 -10.49
C GLY A 273 -3.84 17.32 -10.89
N ASP A 274 -2.94 17.86 -10.05
CA ASP A 274 -1.49 17.76 -10.32
C ASP A 274 -0.93 16.51 -9.59
N ASP A 275 -0.84 15.39 -10.30
CA ASP A 275 -0.57 14.07 -9.73
C ASP A 275 0.90 13.64 -9.85
N TYR A 276 1.27 12.65 -9.03
CA TYR A 276 2.53 11.93 -9.13
C TYR A 276 2.25 10.44 -9.33
N ILE A 277 2.71 9.91 -10.45
CA ILE A 277 2.52 8.52 -10.85
C ILE A 277 3.88 7.83 -10.96
N ASP A 278 3.99 6.65 -10.37
CA ASP A 278 5.16 5.76 -10.43
C ASP A 278 4.70 4.35 -10.82
N GLY A 279 4.93 3.93 -12.06
CA GLY A 279 4.55 2.60 -12.56
C GLY A 279 5.27 1.50 -11.80
N GLY A 280 6.59 1.60 -11.72
CA GLY A 280 7.42 0.70 -10.94
C GLY A 280 8.15 -0.27 -11.85
N VAL A 281 7.94 -1.58 -11.70
CA VAL A 281 8.61 -2.62 -12.48
C VAL A 281 7.59 -3.41 -13.27
N GLY A 282 7.84 -3.52 -14.57
CA GLY A 282 7.12 -4.34 -15.54
C GLY A 282 6.47 -3.46 -16.58
N ASN A 283 5.51 -3.98 -17.34
CA ASN A 283 5.01 -3.25 -18.52
C ASN A 283 3.70 -2.53 -18.16
N ASP A 284 3.82 -1.25 -17.88
CA ASP A 284 2.76 -0.46 -17.27
C ASP A 284 2.05 0.43 -18.31
N GLU A 285 0.79 0.74 -18.04
CA GLU A 285 -0.01 1.73 -18.76
C GLU A 285 -0.31 2.88 -17.80
N LEU A 286 0.30 4.04 -18.05
CA LEU A 286 0.21 5.22 -17.19
C LEU A 286 -0.54 6.34 -17.90
N ASP A 287 -1.50 6.95 -17.22
CA ASP A 287 -2.29 8.08 -17.70
C ASP A 287 -2.30 9.22 -16.67
N GLY A 288 -1.83 10.40 -17.07
CA GLY A 288 -1.85 11.60 -16.25
C GLY A 288 -3.28 12.10 -16.01
N ASP A 289 -4.18 11.92 -16.99
CA ASP A 289 -5.48 12.59 -17.04
C ASP A 289 -5.30 14.16 -16.94
N PRO A 290 -6.34 14.98 -16.72
CA PRO A 290 -6.15 16.44 -16.68
C PRO A 290 -5.38 16.96 -15.46
N GLY A 291 -4.25 17.63 -15.69
CA GLY A 291 -3.31 17.93 -14.61
C GLY A 291 -2.00 18.55 -15.04
N ASN A 292 -1.15 18.98 -14.11
CA ASN A 292 0.29 19.11 -14.42
C ASN A 292 1.01 17.99 -13.70
N ASP A 293 1.18 16.88 -14.39
CA ASP A 293 1.48 15.62 -13.75
C ASP A 293 2.97 15.32 -13.79
N THR A 294 3.40 14.46 -12.87
CA THR A 294 4.73 13.88 -12.86
C THR A 294 4.61 12.37 -13.01
N LEU A 295 5.00 11.86 -14.17
CA LEU A 295 4.92 10.44 -14.49
C LEU A 295 6.32 9.83 -14.50
N VAL A 296 6.43 8.68 -13.86
CA VAL A 296 7.66 7.90 -13.66
C VAL A 296 7.31 6.46 -14.02
N ASP A 297 7.86 5.91 -15.09
CA ASP A 297 7.48 4.57 -15.59
C ASP A 297 8.24 3.44 -14.91
N GLY A 298 9.58 3.49 -14.96
CA GLY A 298 10.46 2.47 -14.43
C GLY A 298 10.95 1.46 -15.44
N PRO A 299 11.42 0.28 -14.99
CA PRO A 299 11.86 -0.76 -15.90
C PRO A 299 10.68 -1.50 -16.51
N GLY A 300 10.53 -1.46 -17.82
CA GLY A 300 9.30 -1.91 -18.46
C GLY A 300 9.32 -1.70 -19.96
N ASP A 301 8.39 -2.33 -20.69
CA ASP A 301 8.01 -1.76 -21.99
C ASP A 301 6.68 -1.04 -21.76
N ASP A 302 6.73 0.27 -21.52
CA ASP A 302 5.61 1.03 -20.95
C ASP A 302 4.81 1.82 -22.00
N ASP A 303 3.55 2.07 -21.72
CA ASP A 303 2.63 2.92 -22.49
C ASP A 303 2.20 4.11 -21.62
N ILE A 304 2.67 5.32 -21.96
CA ILE A 304 2.56 6.51 -21.09
C ILE A 304 1.82 7.63 -21.82
N THR A 305 0.79 8.17 -21.17
CA THR A 305 -0.01 9.31 -21.64
C THR A 305 0.01 10.43 -20.59
N GLY A 306 0.29 11.66 -20.99
CA GLY A 306 0.21 12.85 -20.12
C GLY A 306 -1.20 13.46 -20.06
N ASP A 307 -1.88 13.48 -21.21
CA ASP A 307 -3.19 14.10 -21.44
C ASP A 307 -3.17 15.64 -21.36
N GLU A 308 -3.97 16.28 -20.50
CA GLU A 308 -4.16 17.73 -20.51
C GLU A 308 -3.32 18.44 -19.44
N GLY A 309 -2.26 19.16 -19.81
CA GLY A 309 -1.71 20.23 -18.97
C GLY A 309 -0.24 20.58 -19.18
N ASN A 310 0.68 20.35 -18.26
CA ASN A 310 2.11 20.60 -18.54
C ASN A 310 2.93 19.58 -17.77
N ASP A 311 3.16 18.46 -18.41
CA ASP A 311 3.57 17.26 -17.69
C ASP A 311 5.07 17.10 -17.69
N ILE A 312 5.54 16.34 -16.70
CA ILE A 312 6.92 15.94 -16.62
C ILE A 312 6.98 14.42 -16.61
N VAL A 313 7.49 13.86 -17.70
CA VAL A 313 7.63 12.41 -17.87
C VAL A 313 9.09 12.01 -17.70
N TYR A 314 9.33 11.07 -16.79
CA TYR A 314 10.62 10.46 -16.51
C TYR A 314 10.62 9.04 -17.07
N VAL A 315 11.24 8.84 -18.24
CA VAL A 315 11.27 7.55 -18.93
C VAL A 315 12.44 6.70 -18.44
N GLY A 316 12.13 5.45 -18.15
CA GLY A 316 12.94 4.49 -17.44
C GLY A 316 13.78 3.65 -18.38
N THR A 317 13.65 2.32 -18.27
CA THR A 317 14.40 1.40 -19.15
C THR A 317 13.48 0.42 -19.81
N GLY A 318 13.70 0.18 -21.10
CA GLY A 318 12.95 -0.74 -21.94
C GLY A 318 12.36 0.02 -23.12
N ALA A 319 11.40 -0.58 -23.82
CA ALA A 319 10.94 -0.03 -25.09
C ALA A 319 9.62 0.72 -24.93
N ASP A 320 9.72 2.01 -24.63
CA ASP A 320 8.58 2.78 -24.12
C ASP A 320 7.86 3.56 -25.22
N LYS A 321 6.57 3.81 -25.03
CA LYS A 321 5.77 4.72 -25.87
C LYS A 321 5.24 5.86 -25.02
N VAL A 322 5.54 7.08 -25.45
CA VAL A 322 5.19 8.30 -24.69
C VAL A 322 4.36 9.23 -25.57
N PHE A 323 3.18 9.58 -25.06
CA PHE A 323 2.24 10.54 -25.64
C PHE A 323 1.93 11.63 -24.61
N PRO A 324 2.72 12.71 -24.54
CA PRO A 324 2.47 13.79 -23.59
C PRO A 324 1.15 14.53 -23.84
N GLU A 325 0.67 14.55 -25.09
CA GLU A 325 -0.61 15.15 -25.52
C GLU A 325 -0.70 16.69 -25.42
N GLU A 326 -1.65 17.28 -24.69
CA GLU A 326 -1.97 18.71 -24.71
C GLU A 326 -1.17 19.50 -23.67
N GLY A 327 -0.48 20.56 -24.13
CA GLY A 327 0.14 21.56 -23.25
C GLY A 327 1.66 21.54 -23.32
N ASP A 328 2.40 22.30 -22.50
CA ASP A 328 3.85 22.48 -22.72
C ASP A 328 4.69 21.47 -21.90
N ASP A 329 4.90 20.28 -22.47
CA ASP A 329 5.41 19.13 -21.72
C ASP A 329 6.93 18.98 -21.74
N ILE A 330 7.45 18.24 -20.77
CA ILE A 330 8.86 17.87 -20.68
C ILE A 330 9.00 16.35 -20.52
N VAL A 331 9.43 15.69 -21.58
CA VAL A 331 9.85 14.29 -21.53
C VAL A 331 11.35 14.23 -21.35
N TYR A 332 11.80 13.49 -20.37
CA TYR A 332 13.21 13.25 -20.17
C TYR A 332 13.56 11.78 -20.41
N LEU A 333 14.62 11.56 -21.16
CA LEU A 333 15.06 10.25 -21.63
C LEU A 333 16.47 9.94 -21.18
N THR A 334 16.79 8.66 -21.03
CA THR A 334 18.14 8.18 -20.86
C THR A 334 18.59 7.33 -22.04
N ASN A 335 19.82 6.84 -22.04
CA ASN A 335 20.26 5.83 -23.00
C ASN A 335 20.41 4.52 -22.24
N ASP A 336 19.49 3.61 -22.51
CA ASP A 336 19.44 2.28 -21.92
C ASP A 336 19.74 1.18 -22.96
N GLY A 337 19.76 1.54 -24.26
CA GLY A 337 19.97 0.63 -25.38
C GLY A 337 18.70 -0.04 -25.91
N SER A 338 17.53 0.45 -25.49
CA SER A 338 16.20 0.05 -25.94
C SER A 338 15.58 1.19 -26.79
N PRO A 339 14.65 0.88 -27.71
CA PRO A 339 14.04 1.89 -28.56
C PRO A 339 12.81 2.54 -27.92
N ASP A 340 12.89 3.84 -27.64
CA ASP A 340 11.72 4.62 -27.21
C ASP A 340 11.00 5.26 -28.40
N VAL A 341 9.68 5.45 -28.28
CA VAL A 341 8.85 6.18 -29.25
C VAL A 341 8.15 7.33 -28.56
N ILE A 342 8.56 8.56 -28.89
CA ILE A 342 8.00 9.78 -28.28
C ILE A 342 7.22 10.55 -29.32
N ARG A 343 5.98 10.88 -28.97
CA ARG A 343 5.05 11.56 -29.86
C ARG A 343 4.31 12.70 -29.15
N CYS A 344 4.84 13.91 -29.31
CA CYS A 344 4.27 15.13 -28.73
C CYS A 344 3.14 15.74 -29.58
N ASP A 345 2.33 14.95 -30.30
CA ASP A 345 1.18 15.51 -31.03
C ASP A 345 -0.14 14.85 -30.69
N ASP A 346 -1.08 15.71 -30.33
CA ASP A 346 -2.51 15.46 -30.17
C ASP A 346 -3.13 14.62 -31.30
N MET A 347 -3.59 13.40 -30.99
CA MET A 347 -4.40 12.58 -31.90
C MET A 347 -5.91 12.64 -31.68
N ASP A 348 -6.36 13.25 -30.60
CA ASP A 348 -7.68 12.99 -30.03
C ASP A 348 -8.67 14.17 -30.19
N ASP A 349 -8.23 15.32 -30.72
CA ASP A 349 -9.17 16.33 -31.19
C ASP A 349 -10.15 15.73 -32.24
N ALA A 350 -11.43 16.08 -32.14
CA ALA A 350 -12.48 15.56 -33.04
C ALA A 350 -12.26 15.94 -34.53
N ALA A 351 -11.23 16.72 -34.84
CA ALA A 351 -10.78 17.10 -36.17
C ALA A 351 -9.50 16.37 -36.64
N GLY A 352 -8.90 15.49 -35.83
CA GLY A 352 -7.62 14.83 -36.06
C GLY A 352 -6.46 15.82 -36.25
N LYS A 353 -6.45 16.93 -35.52
CA LYS A 353 -5.39 17.94 -35.58
C LYS A 353 -4.45 17.81 -34.40
N ALA A 354 -3.22 17.42 -34.73
CA ALA A 354 -2.03 17.65 -33.94
C ALA A 354 -1.87 19.12 -33.56
N THR A 355 -2.40 19.53 -32.41
CA THR A 355 -2.00 20.75 -31.71
C THR A 355 -1.24 20.38 -30.45
N ALA A 356 -0.02 19.89 -30.67
CA ALA A 356 1.06 19.85 -29.68
C ALA A 356 1.12 21.16 -28.87
N GLY A 357 1.62 21.07 -27.64
CA GLY A 357 2.13 22.22 -26.91
C GLY A 357 2.98 23.12 -27.76
N LEU A 358 2.95 24.43 -27.48
CA LEU A 358 3.80 25.34 -28.22
C LEU A 358 5.29 25.16 -27.86
N ASN A 359 5.59 24.45 -26.76
CA ASN A 359 6.93 24.31 -26.23
C ASN A 359 7.32 22.88 -25.79
N ASP A 360 6.77 21.82 -26.36
CA ASP A 360 7.13 20.44 -25.95
C ASP A 360 8.63 20.16 -26.09
N ARG A 361 9.22 19.59 -25.03
CA ARG A 361 10.66 19.38 -24.92
C ARG A 361 10.96 17.93 -24.63
N VAL A 362 11.81 17.36 -25.47
CA VAL A 362 12.48 16.09 -25.15
C VAL A 362 13.91 16.39 -24.69
N ILE A 363 14.26 15.98 -23.48
CA ILE A 363 15.55 16.25 -22.85
C ILE A 363 16.27 14.92 -22.59
N TYR A 364 17.36 14.69 -23.32
CA TYR A 364 18.25 13.58 -23.01
C TYR A 364 19.14 13.90 -21.80
N VAL A 365 19.17 12.99 -20.83
CA VAL A 365 20.13 13.01 -19.73
C VAL A 365 21.33 12.14 -20.11
N GLY A 366 22.45 12.78 -20.44
CA GLY A 366 23.66 12.08 -20.90
C GLY A 366 23.77 12.03 -22.43
N SER A 367 23.97 10.84 -22.99
CA SER A 367 24.05 10.66 -24.46
C SER A 367 22.70 10.27 -25.04
N LYS A 368 22.38 10.74 -26.25
CA LYS A 368 21.19 10.27 -26.98
C LYS A 368 21.27 8.78 -27.28
N ASP A 369 20.16 8.07 -27.21
CA ASP A 369 20.04 6.75 -27.82
C ASP A 369 19.76 6.88 -29.32
N PRO A 370 20.56 6.24 -30.20
CA PRO A 370 20.27 6.22 -31.64
C PRO A 370 19.08 5.34 -32.03
N LEU A 371 18.52 4.53 -31.12
CA LEU A 371 17.37 3.68 -31.37
C LEU A 371 16.03 4.43 -31.25
N ASP A 372 16.00 5.53 -30.49
CA ASP A 372 14.78 6.28 -30.23
C ASP A 372 14.20 6.92 -31.49
N VAL A 373 12.88 6.97 -31.51
CA VAL A 373 12.07 7.60 -32.55
C VAL A 373 11.29 8.75 -31.93
N ILE A 374 11.88 9.94 -31.98
CA ILE A 374 11.18 11.18 -31.61
C ILE A 374 10.49 11.74 -32.86
N TRP A 375 9.18 11.92 -32.78
CA TRP A 375 8.40 12.47 -33.89
C TRP A 375 8.66 13.96 -34.11
N PRO A 376 8.50 14.48 -35.34
CA PRO A 376 8.70 15.90 -35.64
C PRO A 376 7.71 16.85 -34.96
N SER A 377 6.71 16.31 -34.26
CA SER A 377 5.72 17.05 -33.49
C SER A 377 6.33 17.73 -32.26
N CYS A 378 7.36 17.14 -31.65
CA CYS A 378 8.06 17.74 -30.53
C CYS A 378 8.86 18.99 -30.97
N GLU A 379 8.71 20.10 -30.24
CA GLU A 379 9.25 21.40 -30.64
C GLU A 379 10.78 21.48 -30.42
N SER A 380 11.29 20.88 -29.35
CA SER A 380 12.72 20.92 -29.06
C SER A 380 13.28 19.59 -28.55
N ILE A 381 14.54 19.33 -28.91
CA ILE A 381 15.31 18.18 -28.43
C ILE A 381 16.64 18.68 -27.86
N GLU A 382 16.83 18.54 -26.56
CA GLU A 382 17.98 19.01 -25.82
C GLU A 382 18.79 17.85 -25.24
N VAL A 383 20.00 18.16 -24.78
CA VAL A 383 20.89 17.21 -24.08
C VAL A 383 21.50 17.93 -22.90
N ILE A 384 21.37 17.34 -21.71
CA ILE A 384 21.97 17.83 -20.47
C ILE A 384 22.98 16.81 -19.93
N GLU A 385 23.98 17.29 -19.18
CA GLU A 385 25.04 16.41 -18.64
C GLU A 385 24.61 15.65 -17.39
N ALA A 386 23.63 16.16 -16.64
CA ALA A 386 23.16 15.58 -15.39
C ALA A 386 21.66 15.85 -15.23
N SER A 387 20.97 14.97 -14.51
CA SER A 387 19.54 15.10 -14.24
C SER A 387 19.23 16.32 -13.35
N PRO A 388 18.00 16.85 -13.42
CA PRO A 388 17.51 17.83 -12.46
C PRO A 388 17.40 17.25 -11.04
N ASP A 389 17.37 18.15 -10.04
CA ASP A 389 17.09 17.78 -8.66
C ASP A 389 15.68 17.16 -8.56
N GLY A 390 15.54 15.99 -7.92
CA GLY A 390 14.25 15.30 -7.78
C GLY A 390 14.00 14.19 -8.82
N TRP A 391 14.92 13.98 -9.75
CA TRP A 391 14.88 12.88 -10.71
C TRP A 391 14.97 11.51 -10.01
N PRO A 392 13.98 10.61 -10.18
CA PRO A 392 13.91 9.33 -9.46
C PRO A 392 14.99 8.33 -9.92
N TYR A 393 15.40 8.39 -11.18
CA TYR A 393 16.42 7.50 -11.76
C TYR A 393 17.80 8.15 -11.84
N GLU A 394 18.55 8.25 -10.73
CA GLU A 394 19.87 8.92 -10.78
C GLU A 394 20.70 8.46 -12.01
N PRO A 395 21.09 9.36 -12.93
CA PRO A 395 21.95 9.00 -14.04
C PRO A 395 23.31 8.65 -13.44
N ILE A 396 23.62 7.35 -13.37
CA ILE A 396 24.91 6.86 -12.87
C ILE A 396 26.00 7.27 -13.88
N LEU A 397 26.53 8.47 -13.72
CA LEU A 397 27.80 8.84 -14.34
C LEU A 397 28.94 8.13 -13.58
N ALA A 398 29.37 6.99 -14.11
CA ALA A 398 30.46 6.18 -13.55
C ALA A 398 31.81 6.95 -13.43
N PRO A 399 32.78 6.45 -12.65
CA PRO A 399 32.75 6.09 -11.23
C PRO A 399 33.51 7.16 -10.42
N VAL A 400 32.99 7.55 -9.25
CA VAL A 400 33.85 8.17 -8.24
C VAL A 400 34.80 7.08 -7.73
N ALA A 401 36.10 7.27 -7.94
CA ALA A 401 37.13 6.37 -7.46
C ALA A 401 36.94 6.09 -5.95
N VAL A 402 36.61 4.84 -5.60
CA VAL A 402 36.60 4.41 -4.20
C VAL A 402 38.05 4.47 -3.71
N PRO A 403 38.39 5.29 -2.70
CA PRO A 403 39.68 5.15 -2.06
C PRO A 403 39.74 3.75 -1.45
N ALA A 404 40.82 3.02 -1.74
CA ALA A 404 41.06 1.60 -1.40
C ALA A 404 41.04 1.26 0.12
N ALA A 405 40.45 2.10 0.96
CA ALA A 405 40.29 1.90 2.40
C ALA A 405 38.93 1.31 2.81
N ALA A 406 37.93 1.23 1.94
CA ALA A 406 36.59 0.74 2.31
C ALA A 406 36.37 -0.79 2.17
N VAL A 407 37.32 -1.54 1.59
CA VAL A 407 37.18 -3.00 1.37
C VAL A 407 37.54 -3.84 2.62
N ALA A 408 37.90 -3.22 3.75
CA ALA A 408 38.36 -3.96 4.94
C ALA A 408 37.31 -4.16 6.05
N ALA A 409 36.08 -3.65 5.94
CA ALA A 409 35.11 -3.69 7.05
C ALA A 409 34.01 -4.77 6.91
N ALA A 410 33.78 -5.33 5.72
CA ALA A 410 32.69 -6.29 5.49
C ALA A 410 33.01 -7.77 5.82
N ALA A 411 34.26 -8.09 6.18
CA ALA A 411 34.68 -9.49 6.40
C ALA A 411 34.51 -10.01 7.86
N ALA A 412 33.92 -9.23 8.78
CA ALA A 412 33.94 -9.57 10.22
C ALA A 412 32.59 -9.95 10.86
N VAL A 413 31.46 -9.90 10.15
CA VAL A 413 30.13 -10.18 10.76
C VAL A 413 29.46 -11.46 10.22
N GLY A 414 29.89 -11.98 9.06
CA GLY A 414 29.35 -13.20 8.46
C GLY A 414 29.78 -14.53 9.11
N ALA A 415 30.56 -14.52 10.20
CA ALA A 415 31.18 -15.73 10.76
C ALA A 415 30.53 -16.27 12.04
N VAL A 416 29.36 -15.78 12.47
CA VAL A 416 28.74 -16.23 13.75
C VAL A 416 27.37 -16.93 13.57
N ALA A 417 26.77 -16.96 12.38
CA ALA A 417 25.47 -17.61 12.16
C ALA A 417 25.54 -19.10 11.70
N ALA A 418 26.73 -19.69 11.56
CA ALA A 418 26.91 -21.06 11.05
C ALA A 418 27.20 -22.13 12.14
N ALA A 419 26.83 -21.89 13.41
CA ALA A 419 27.14 -22.84 14.48
C ALA A 419 26.04 -22.92 15.57
N ALA A 420 24.86 -23.46 15.25
CA ALA A 420 24.04 -24.21 16.22
C ALA A 420 22.77 -24.87 15.62
N ALA A 421 22.90 -26.08 15.07
CA ALA A 421 21.81 -27.07 15.10
C ALA A 421 22.41 -28.49 15.03
N PRO A 422 22.00 -29.46 15.90
CA PRO A 422 22.65 -30.76 15.99
C PRO A 422 22.14 -31.72 14.91
N ALA A 423 23.07 -32.37 14.23
CA ALA A 423 22.82 -33.41 13.24
C ALA A 423 22.05 -34.61 13.85
N ARG A 424 20.91 -34.95 13.24
CA ARG A 424 20.26 -36.27 13.41
C ARG A 424 20.43 -37.05 12.11
N SER A 425 21.09 -38.19 12.21
CA SER A 425 21.40 -39.11 11.13
C SER A 425 20.15 -39.71 10.49
N MET A 426 19.93 -39.50 9.20
CA MET A 426 19.09 -40.35 8.36
C MET A 426 19.91 -40.83 7.15
N GLN A 427 20.06 -42.14 7.04
CA GLN A 427 20.67 -42.82 5.90
C GLN A 427 19.78 -42.68 4.65
N PRO A 428 20.34 -42.59 3.43
CA PRO A 428 19.54 -42.58 2.22
C PRO A 428 19.06 -44.00 1.86
N ALA A 429 17.76 -44.13 1.63
CA ALA A 429 17.12 -45.33 1.12
C ALA A 429 17.40 -45.50 -0.39
N ALA A 430 17.70 -46.74 -0.78
CA ALA A 430 18.01 -47.15 -2.14
C ALA A 430 16.80 -47.08 -3.09
N ALA A 431 17.04 -46.63 -4.32
CA ALA A 431 16.10 -46.73 -5.44
C ALA A 431 15.96 -48.19 -5.91
N PRO A 432 14.75 -48.66 -6.29
CA PRO A 432 14.60 -49.94 -6.96
C PRO A 432 14.64 -49.76 -8.48
N SER A 433 15.60 -50.45 -9.10
CA SER A 433 15.69 -50.66 -10.54
C SER A 433 14.91 -51.92 -10.97
N GLY A 434 14.00 -51.75 -11.94
CA GLY A 434 13.62 -52.74 -12.96
C GLY A 434 12.55 -53.77 -12.59
N VAL A 435 11.52 -53.92 -13.43
CA VAL A 435 11.46 -54.94 -14.51
C VAL A 435 10.16 -54.79 -15.35
N ALA A 436 10.37 -54.89 -16.68
CA ALA A 436 9.48 -55.31 -17.78
C ALA A 436 8.27 -54.45 -18.20
N TYR A 437 8.32 -53.96 -19.45
CA TYR A 437 7.37 -54.40 -20.48
C TYR A 437 8.06 -54.45 -21.85
N MET A 438 7.99 -55.61 -22.50
CA MET A 438 8.30 -55.79 -23.93
C MET A 438 7.04 -55.55 -24.74
N SER A 439 7.14 -54.74 -25.80
CA SER A 439 6.28 -54.87 -26.98
C SER A 439 7.02 -54.36 -28.21
N ARG A 440 7.39 -55.28 -29.11
CA ARG A 440 7.65 -55.01 -30.53
C ARG A 440 6.61 -55.79 -31.32
N VAL A 441 5.76 -55.11 -32.08
CA VAL A 441 5.12 -55.64 -33.29
C VAL A 441 4.85 -54.46 -34.23
N TRP A 442 5.61 -54.47 -35.35
CA TRP A 442 5.43 -53.84 -36.66
C TRP A 442 5.32 -52.32 -36.79
#